data_AF-A0A368TL18-F1
#
_entry.id   AF-A0A368TL18-F1
#
_cell.length_a   1.000
_cell.length_b   1.000
_cell.length_c   1.000
_cell.angle_alpha   90.00
_cell.angle_beta   90.00
_cell.angle_gamma   90.00
#
_symmetry.space_group_name_H-M   'P 1'
#
loop_
_entity.id
_entity.type
_entity.pdbx_description
1 polymer ?
#
loop_
_entity_poly.entity_id
_entity_poly.type
_entity_poly.pdbx_seq_one_letter_code
_entity_poly.pdbx_strand_id
1 'polypeptide(L)'
;MEELESLRLKDYLQLSQEEAAKRMGVSQPTFHRIVSEAHRKIAEAFVEGKAIRIEGGNYVILSANKETHVPIPKMTPGWKRGGRGRGGTPFVSE
;
A
#
# COMPACT_ATOMS: atom_id res chain seq x y z
N MET A 1 4.48 11.02 -15.81
CA MET A 1 3.95 11.22 -14.44
C MET A 1 2.48 10.88 -14.34
N GLU A 2 1.66 11.21 -15.35
CA GLU A 2 0.22 10.97 -15.37
C GLU A 2 -0.19 9.50 -15.12
N GLU A 3 0.49 8.54 -15.74
CA GLU A 3 0.20 7.10 -15.57
C GLU A 3 0.41 6.63 -14.13
N LEU A 4 1.55 6.94 -13.53
CA LEU A 4 1.85 6.60 -12.14
C LEU A 4 0.87 7.24 -11.17
N GLU A 5 0.55 8.53 -11.37
CA GLU A 5 -0.39 9.23 -10.49
C GLU A 5 -1.81 8.67 -10.64
N SER A 6 -2.22 8.28 -11.86
CA SER A 6 -3.53 7.66 -12.10
C SER A 6 -3.67 6.31 -11.37
N LEU A 7 -2.63 5.47 -11.39
CA LEU A 7 -2.58 4.20 -10.67
C LEU A 7 -2.57 4.43 -9.16
N ARG A 8 -1.83 5.43 -8.68
CA ARG A 8 -1.80 5.78 -7.27
C ARG A 8 -3.19 6.19 -6.77
N LEU A 9 -3.89 7.04 -7.51
CA LEU A 9 -5.22 7.51 -7.11
C LEU A 9 -6.27 6.40 -7.23
N LYS A 10 -6.24 5.62 -8.32
CA LYS A 10 -7.27 4.61 -8.60
C LYS A 10 -7.06 3.30 -7.86
N ASP A 11 -5.85 2.75 -7.89
CA ASP A 11 -5.58 1.39 -7.42
C ASP A 11 -5.00 1.39 -6.01
N TYR A 12 -4.10 2.33 -5.68
CA TYR A 12 -3.48 2.39 -4.35
C TYR A 12 -4.37 3.09 -3.32
N LEU A 13 -4.94 4.26 -3.66
CA LEU A 13 -5.85 5.01 -2.80
C LEU A 13 -7.33 4.62 -2.96
N GLN A 14 -7.62 3.73 -3.93
CA GLN A 14 -8.97 3.18 -4.17
C GLN A 14 -10.06 4.24 -4.35
N LEU A 15 -9.71 5.40 -4.93
CA LEU A 15 -10.68 6.47 -5.15
C LEU A 15 -11.67 6.11 -6.26
N SER A 16 -12.84 6.74 -6.22
CA SER A 16 -13.77 6.69 -7.34
C SER A 16 -13.13 7.34 -8.58
N GLN A 17 -13.59 6.93 -9.77
CA GLN A 17 -13.06 7.47 -11.03
C GLN A 17 -13.30 8.98 -11.16
N GLU A 18 -14.43 9.46 -10.63
CA GLU A 18 -14.76 10.87 -10.60
C GLU A 18 -13.80 11.67 -9.70
N GLU A 19 -13.57 11.21 -8.48
CA GLU A 19 -12.66 11.86 -7.54
C GLU A 19 -11.22 11.86 -8.04
N ALA A 20 -10.78 10.74 -8.61
CA ALA A 20 -9.44 10.62 -9.16
C ALA A 20 -9.24 11.53 -10.38
N ALA A 21 -10.21 11.59 -11.30
CA ALA A 21 -10.19 12.52 -12.43
C ALA A 21 -10.15 13.98 -11.98
N LYS A 22 -10.97 14.33 -10.98
CA LYS A 22 -10.98 15.67 -10.37
C LYS A 22 -9.64 16.03 -9.74
N ARG A 23 -9.00 15.10 -9.02
CA ARG A 23 -7.67 15.31 -8.41
C ARG A 23 -6.56 15.49 -9.44
N MET A 24 -6.68 14.83 -10.59
CA MET A 24 -5.75 15.02 -11.73
C MET A 24 -6.08 16.27 -12.57
N GLY A 25 -7.21 16.93 -12.35
CA GLY A 25 -7.64 18.08 -13.15
C GLY A 25 -8.00 17.73 -14.59
N VAL A 26 -8.42 16.49 -14.85
CA VAL A 26 -8.78 16.00 -16.18
C VAL A 26 -10.23 15.50 -16.24
N SER A 27 -10.77 15.35 -17.44
CA SER A 27 -12.11 14.75 -17.63
C SER A 27 -12.11 13.27 -17.24
N GLN A 28 -13.26 12.72 -16.81
CA GLN A 28 -13.38 11.28 -16.50
C GLN A 28 -12.99 10.36 -17.67
N PRO A 29 -13.36 10.64 -18.95
CA PRO A 29 -12.90 9.86 -20.09
C PRO A 29 -11.38 9.94 -20.31
N THR A 30 -10.77 11.10 -20.07
CA THR A 30 -9.31 11.27 -20.14
C THR A 30 -8.63 10.44 -19.06
N PHE A 31 -9.12 10.51 -17.82
CA PHE A 31 -8.60 9.71 -16.70
C PHE A 31 -8.69 8.22 -16.99
N HIS A 32 -9.84 7.75 -17.53
CA HIS A 32 -10.01 6.36 -17.93
C HIS A 32 -8.93 5.90 -18.90
N ARG A 33 -8.69 6.68 -19.96
CA ARG A 33 -7.63 6.39 -20.93
C ARG A 33 -6.26 6.30 -20.26
N ILE A 34 -5.91 7.23 -19.37
CA ILE A 34 -4.62 7.23 -18.69
C ILE A 34 -4.45 5.95 -17.85
N VAL A 35 -5.47 5.56 -17.07
CA VAL A 35 -5.43 4.33 -16.26
C VAL A 35 -5.31 3.09 -17.15
N SER A 36 -6.09 3.01 -18.23
CA SER A 36 -6.02 1.88 -19.17
C SER A 36 -4.65 1.74 -19.84
N GLU A 37 -4.04 2.85 -20.25
CA GLU A 37 -2.68 2.85 -20.81
C GLU A 37 -1.65 2.38 -19.77
N ALA A 38 -1.78 2.84 -18.52
CA ALA A 38 -0.92 2.45 -17.43
C ALA A 38 -1.02 0.94 -17.12
N HIS A 39 -2.24 0.40 -17.05
CA HIS A 39 -2.48 -1.04 -16.88
C HIS A 39 -1.95 -1.86 -18.06
N ARG A 40 -2.11 -1.38 -19.30
CA ARG A 40 -1.57 -2.08 -20.47
C ARG A 40 -0.05 -2.20 -20.40
N LYS A 41 0.66 -1.13 -20.05
CA LYS A 41 2.13 -1.13 -19.91
C LYS A 41 2.60 -2.05 -18.79
N ILE A 42 1.89 -2.07 -17.66
CA ILE A 42 2.21 -2.98 -16.55
C ILE A 42 1.98 -4.43 -16.97
N ALA A 43 0.84 -4.72 -17.62
CA ALA A 43 0.52 -6.06 -18.10
C ALA A 43 1.55 -6.54 -19.12
N GLU A 44 1.91 -5.70 -20.10
CA GLU A 44 2.96 -5.99 -21.08
C GLU A 44 4.29 -6.30 -20.39
N ALA A 45 4.68 -5.48 -19.41
CA ALA A 45 5.93 -5.70 -18.69
C ALA A 45 5.94 -7.03 -17.92
N PHE A 46 4.83 -7.39 -17.29
CA PHE A 46 4.72 -8.66 -16.55
C PHE A 46 4.67 -9.87 -17.48
N VAL A 47 3.98 -9.78 -18.62
CA VAL A 47 3.90 -10.88 -19.58
C VAL A 47 5.24 -11.13 -20.28
N GLU A 48 5.95 -10.07 -20.63
CA GLU A 48 7.24 -10.18 -21.34
C GLU A 48 8.45 -10.29 -20.41
N GLY A 49 8.25 -10.23 -19.09
CA GLY A 49 9.33 -10.26 -18.11
C GLY A 49 10.23 -9.01 -18.16
N LYS A 50 9.70 -7.87 -18.64
CA LYS A 50 10.43 -6.60 -18.68
C LYS A 50 10.57 -6.03 -17.27
N ALA A 51 11.72 -5.45 -16.96
CA ALA A 51 11.91 -4.69 -15.73
C ALA A 51 11.12 -3.37 -15.79
N ILE A 52 10.30 -3.10 -14.76
CA ILE A 52 9.61 -1.82 -14.62
C ILE A 52 10.57 -0.83 -13.98
N ARG A 53 11.01 0.17 -14.74
CA ARG A 53 11.82 1.28 -14.25
C ARG A 53 11.00 2.55 -14.28
N ILE A 54 10.82 3.16 -13.11
CA ILE A 54 10.11 4.44 -12.97
C ILE A 54 11.18 5.55 -13.05
N GLU A 55 11.21 6.29 -14.16
CA GLU A 55 12.14 7.41 -14.36
C GLU A 55 11.37 8.74 -14.43
N GLY A 56 11.71 9.69 -13.53
CA GLY A 56 11.26 11.08 -13.58
C GLY A 56 10.56 11.64 -12.33
N GLY A 57 11.00 12.83 -11.90
CA GLY A 57 10.37 13.73 -10.92
C GLY A 57 11.28 14.12 -9.74
N ASN A 58 11.39 15.40 -9.40
CA ASN A 58 12.00 15.87 -8.14
C ASN A 58 11.05 15.50 -6.99
N TYR A 59 11.23 14.32 -6.40
CA TYR A 59 10.51 13.92 -5.21
C TYR A 59 11.39 14.22 -3.99
N VAL A 60 10.87 15.00 -3.04
CA VAL A 60 11.47 15.08 -1.71
C VAL A 60 11.15 13.75 -1.04
N ILE A 61 12.14 12.87 -0.94
CA ILE A 61 12.13 11.84 0.09
C ILE A 61 12.06 12.64 1.39
N LEU A 62 10.92 12.64 2.08
CA LEU A 62 10.92 12.95 3.49
C LEU A 62 11.75 11.85 4.13
N SER A 63 13.06 12.10 4.22
CA SER A 63 13.98 11.30 5.01
C SER A 63 13.37 11.25 6.40
N ALA A 64 12.75 10.12 6.74
CA ALA A 64 12.32 9.85 8.09
C ALA A 64 13.59 9.96 8.93
N ASN A 65 13.67 11.03 9.72
CA ASN A 65 14.76 11.26 10.63
C ASN A 65 14.91 10.01 11.51
N LYS A 66 16.11 9.45 11.57
CA LYS A 66 16.42 8.37 12.50
C LYS A 66 16.37 8.96 13.90
N GLU A 67 15.44 8.49 14.73
CA GLU A 67 15.59 8.26 16.18
C GLU A 67 14.22 7.99 16.79
N THR A 68 13.82 6.72 16.86
CA THR A 68 12.97 6.27 17.96
C THR A 68 13.78 5.27 18.77
N HIS A 69 14.44 5.79 19.79
CA HIS A 69 14.86 4.99 20.94
C HIS A 69 13.59 4.34 21.51
N VAL A 70 13.35 3.07 21.20
CA VAL A 70 12.28 2.31 21.85
C VAL A 70 12.80 1.91 23.23
N PRO A 71 12.23 2.42 24.34
CA PRO A 71 12.66 1.98 25.66
C PRO A 71 12.29 0.51 25.83
N ILE A 72 13.27 -0.33 26.13
CA ILE A 72 13.05 -1.73 26.50
C ILE A 72 12.25 -1.72 27.82
N PRO A 73 11.05 -2.32 27.87
CA PRO A 73 10.29 -2.36 29.12
C PRO A 73 11.06 -3.20 30.15
N LYS A 74 11.31 -2.62 31.32
CA LYS A 74 12.00 -3.31 32.42
C LYS A 74 11.07 -4.36 32.99
N MET A 75 11.44 -5.63 32.81
CA MET A 75 10.75 -6.80 33.37
C MET A 75 10.71 -6.67 34.90
N THR A 76 9.52 -6.50 35.49
CA THR A 76 9.34 -6.53 36.94
C THR A 76 9.33 -7.99 37.43
N PRO A 77 10.18 -8.37 38.40
CA PRO A 77 10.20 -9.73 38.91
C PRO A 77 9.05 -9.92 39.90
N GLY A 78 7.92 -10.46 39.45
CA GLY A 78 6.88 -10.91 40.38
C GLY A 78 5.48 -11.03 39.79
N TRP A 79 5.18 -12.13 39.09
CA TRP A 79 3.87 -12.75 39.29
C TRP A 79 3.91 -14.28 39.18
N LYS A 80 3.14 -14.89 40.06
CA LYS A 80 3.29 -16.24 40.62
C LYS A 80 2.62 -17.31 39.75
N ARG A 81 3.26 -18.48 39.79
CA ARG A 81 2.77 -19.83 39.47
C ARG A 81 1.31 -20.08 39.91
N GLY A 82 0.48 -20.53 38.97
CA GLY A 82 -0.77 -21.26 39.18
C GLY A 82 -1.42 -21.48 37.82
N GLY A 83 -1.70 -22.67 37.29
CA GLY A 83 -1.83 -24.00 37.87
C GLY A 83 -3.23 -24.52 37.57
N ARG A 84 -3.35 -25.43 36.57
CA ARG A 84 -4.56 -26.18 36.13
C ARG A 84 -5.60 -25.29 35.42
N GLY A 85 -6.15 -25.61 34.25
CA GLY A 85 -6.19 -26.82 33.44
C GLY A 85 -7.51 -26.80 32.65
N ARG A 86 -7.55 -27.61 31.58
CA ARG A 86 -8.73 -28.03 30.79
C ARG A 86 -9.36 -27.02 29.82
N GLY A 87 -9.25 -27.37 28.54
CA GLY A 87 -10.43 -27.51 27.68
C GLY A 87 -10.53 -26.54 26.52
N GLY A 88 -10.36 -27.07 25.30
CA GLY A 88 -10.91 -26.48 24.07
C GLY A 88 -9.87 -26.01 23.06
N THR A 89 -9.39 -26.92 22.20
CA THR A 89 -8.96 -26.54 20.84
C THR A 89 -10.18 -26.17 19.99
N PRO A 90 -9.99 -25.34 18.96
CA PRO A 90 -11.03 -24.54 18.32
C PRO A 90 -11.79 -25.33 17.26
N PHE A 91 -12.98 -24.88 16.88
CA PHE A 91 -13.61 -25.35 15.64
C PHE A 91 -14.42 -24.26 14.94
N VAL A 92 -14.39 -24.37 13.62
CA VAL A 92 -14.79 -23.44 12.56
C VAL A 92 -16.11 -23.92 11.93
N SER A 93 -16.75 -23.03 11.15
CA SER A 93 -17.87 -23.28 10.21
C SER A 93 -19.25 -23.43 10.89
N GLU A 94 -20.33 -22.79 10.45
CA GLU A 94 -20.75 -22.28 9.13
C GLU A 94 -21.55 -20.98 9.30
#